data_AF-A0A652NNN6-F1
#
_entry.id   AF-A0A652NNN6-F1
#
_cell.length_a   1.000
_cell.length_b   1.000
_cell.length_c   1.000
_cell.angle_alpha   90.00
_cell.angle_beta   90.00
_cell.angle_gamma   90.00
#
_symmetry.space_group_name_H-M   'P 1'
#
loop_
_entity.id
_entity.type
_entity.pdbx_description
1 polymer ?
#
loop_
_entity_poly.entity_id
_entity_poly.type
_entity_poly.pdbx_seq_one_letter_code
_entity_poly.pdbx_strand_id
1 'polypeptide(L)'
;MTAGDSTVAAVRPQRTVRRTLQWLALTVLLVLGVVELLGGAGGLLAPSRTSAGVSRASVEDLAQRIGCTADITADTTDLRQGLCTLGDDEVWIATFPTAGAQTAWTSGAEEYGGSYLVGDRWVVVLSDTTADLLHAKLGGVITGGDDHTGHAGHGDHADDTGHDPSGAG
;
A
#
# COMPACT_ATOMS: atom_id res chain seq x y z
N MET A 1 -11.05 86.83 -7.61
CA MET A 1 -9.68 86.57 -7.13
C MET A 1 -9.27 85.20 -7.64
N THR A 2 -8.29 85.22 -8.54
CA THR A 2 -7.35 84.17 -8.99
C THR A 2 -7.73 82.70 -8.80
N ALA A 3 -8.04 82.05 -9.93
CA ALA A 3 -7.89 80.61 -10.09
C ALA A 3 -6.43 80.29 -10.45
N GLY A 4 -5.85 79.30 -9.78
CA GLY A 4 -4.59 78.67 -10.13
C GLY A 4 -4.53 77.31 -9.46
N ASP A 5 -4.22 76.26 -10.23
CA ASP A 5 -3.11 75.32 -10.01
C ASP A 5 -3.17 74.24 -11.14
N SER A 6 -2.16 74.16 -12.01
CA SER A 6 -1.02 73.20 -11.98
C SER A 6 -1.42 71.76 -12.36
N THR A 7 -1.11 71.26 -13.57
CA THR A 7 0.10 70.55 -14.02
C THR A 7 0.40 69.17 -13.42
N VAL A 8 0.38 68.16 -14.32
CA VAL A 8 1.41 67.11 -14.56
C VAL A 8 1.37 65.79 -13.74
N ALA A 9 1.10 64.72 -14.50
CA ALA A 9 1.64 63.34 -14.56
C ALA A 9 2.19 62.62 -13.30
N ALA A 10 1.83 61.33 -13.14
CA ALA A 10 2.75 60.18 -13.30
C ALA A 10 2.15 58.81 -12.86
N VAL A 11 2.36 57.81 -13.73
CA VAL A 11 2.82 56.42 -13.49
C VAL A 11 2.32 55.61 -12.26
N ARG A 12 1.75 54.42 -12.54
CA ARG A 12 1.24 53.36 -11.63
C ARG A 12 2.26 52.86 -10.58
N PRO A 13 1.75 52.42 -9.40
CA PRO A 13 2.33 51.25 -8.73
C PRO A 13 1.25 50.29 -8.19
N GLN A 14 0.54 49.55 -9.05
CA GLN A 14 -0.46 48.54 -8.61
C GLN A 14 0.15 47.23 -8.06
N ARG A 15 1.49 47.07 -8.04
CA ARG A 15 2.16 45.84 -7.59
C ARG A 15 2.47 45.80 -6.08
N THR A 16 2.52 46.94 -5.40
CA THR A 16 2.87 47.02 -3.97
C THR A 16 1.68 46.74 -3.05
N VAL A 17 0.45 47.10 -3.47
CA VAL A 17 -0.77 46.89 -2.68
C VAL A 17 -1.17 45.41 -2.55
N ARG A 18 -0.91 44.59 -3.59
CA ARG A 18 -1.18 43.14 -3.54
C ARG A 18 -0.20 42.39 -2.63
N ARG A 19 1.07 42.84 -2.56
CA ARG A 19 2.06 42.24 -1.66
C ARG A 19 1.74 42.52 -0.19
N THR A 20 1.36 43.73 0.18
CA THR A 20 1.00 44.04 1.59
C THR A 20 -0.25 43.30 2.06
N LEU A 21 -1.22 43.07 1.17
CA LEU A 21 -2.41 42.27 1.49
C LEU A 21 -2.10 40.77 1.69
N GLN A 22 -1.14 40.21 0.94
CA GLN A 22 -0.70 38.82 1.10
C GLN A 22 0.07 38.57 2.40
N TRP A 23 0.88 39.53 2.86
CA TRP A 23 1.60 39.41 4.15
C TRP A 23 0.64 39.49 5.35
N LEU A 24 -0.45 40.27 5.26
CA LEU A 24 -1.47 40.35 6.31
C LEU A 24 -2.34 39.07 6.40
N ALA A 25 -2.61 38.40 5.29
CA ALA A 25 -3.35 37.13 5.30
C ALA A 25 -2.53 35.98 5.91
N LEU A 26 -1.21 35.97 5.71
CA LEU A 26 -0.29 34.96 6.23
C LEU A 26 -0.07 35.12 7.75
N THR A 27 -0.03 36.35 8.26
CA THR A 27 0.02 36.61 9.72
C THR A 27 -1.29 36.26 10.42
N VAL A 28 -2.45 36.54 9.82
CA VAL A 28 -3.76 36.14 10.38
C VAL A 28 -3.91 34.60 10.44
N LEU A 29 -3.49 33.87 9.40
CA LEU A 29 -3.50 32.40 9.41
C LEU A 29 -2.53 31.79 10.44
N LEU A 30 -1.35 32.41 10.63
CA LEU A 30 -0.39 31.97 11.65
C LEU A 30 -0.94 32.19 13.09
N VAL A 31 -1.61 33.32 13.34
CA VAL A 31 -2.20 33.62 14.65
C VAL A 31 -3.42 32.73 14.95
N LEU A 32 -4.23 32.38 13.94
CA LEU A 32 -5.34 31.43 14.11
C LEU A 32 -4.85 29.97 14.30
N GLY A 33 -3.74 29.57 13.67
CA GLY A 33 -3.18 28.22 13.83
C GLY A 33 -2.51 27.95 15.17
N VAL A 34 -2.01 28.98 15.87
CA VAL A 34 -1.31 28.82 17.16
C VAL A 34 -2.26 28.83 18.37
N VAL A 35 -3.47 29.40 18.24
CA VAL A 35 -4.46 29.42 19.34
C VAL A 35 -5.05 28.03 19.64
N GLU A 36 -5.04 27.12 18.68
CA GLU A 36 -5.57 25.74 18.85
C GLU A 36 -4.60 24.79 19.59
N LEU A 37 -3.37 25.21 19.94
CA LEU A 37 -2.37 24.32 20.53
C LEU A 37 -2.16 24.45 22.05
N LEU A 38 -2.89 25.33 22.76
CA LEU A 38 -2.62 25.60 24.19
C LEU A 38 -3.86 25.67 25.11
N GLY A 39 -5.05 25.28 24.66
CA GLY A 39 -6.28 25.31 25.48
C GLY A 39 -7.06 23.99 25.43
N GLY A 40 -6.74 23.04 26.31
CA GLY A 40 -7.52 21.82 26.46
C GLY A 40 -8.87 22.03 27.16
N ALA A 41 -9.90 21.27 26.72
CA ALA A 41 -10.97 20.60 27.48
C ALA A 41 -12.34 20.64 26.76
N GLY A 42 -12.83 19.49 26.31
CA GLY A 42 -14.24 19.32 25.89
C GLY A 42 -14.45 18.14 24.95
N GLY A 43 -14.99 17.03 25.47
CA GLY A 43 -15.09 15.75 24.77
C GLY A 43 -16.28 15.55 23.82
N LEU A 44 -16.50 14.27 23.46
CA LEU A 44 -17.53 13.68 22.59
C LEU A 44 -17.20 13.84 21.09
N LEU A 45 -16.46 12.94 20.44
CA LEU A 45 -16.80 11.55 20.14
C LEU A 45 -15.49 10.79 19.92
N ALA A 46 -14.99 10.09 20.95
CA ALA A 46 -14.15 8.95 20.65
C ALA A 46 -15.06 7.96 19.91
N PRO A 47 -14.74 7.48 18.69
CA PRO A 47 -15.40 6.29 18.20
C PRO A 47 -15.19 5.24 19.29
N SER A 48 -16.29 4.72 19.82
CA SER A 48 -16.27 3.51 20.62
C SER A 48 -15.32 2.56 19.91
N ARG A 49 -14.16 2.26 20.51
CA ARG A 49 -13.34 1.14 20.06
C ARG A 49 -14.20 -0.08 20.36
N THR A 50 -15.00 -0.44 19.37
CA THR A 50 -15.87 -1.58 19.35
C THR A 50 -15.01 -2.78 19.69
N SER A 51 -15.18 -3.30 20.91
CA SER A 51 -14.55 -4.50 21.43
C SER A 51 -13.02 -4.52 21.35
N ALA A 52 -12.35 -4.60 22.51
CA ALA A 52 -11.01 -5.18 22.57
C ALA A 52 -11.10 -6.70 22.29
N GLY A 53 -11.61 -7.09 21.12
CA GLY A 53 -11.07 -8.25 20.43
C GLY A 53 -9.62 -7.90 20.10
N VAL A 54 -8.72 -8.87 20.17
CA VAL A 54 -7.34 -8.72 19.70
C VAL A 54 -7.39 -7.92 18.41
N SER A 55 -6.87 -6.69 18.44
CA SER A 55 -6.91 -5.81 17.28
C SER A 55 -6.18 -6.54 16.17
N ARG A 56 -6.93 -7.01 15.18
CA ARG A 56 -6.34 -7.73 14.07
C ARG A 56 -5.33 -6.82 13.40
N ALA A 57 -4.18 -7.39 13.07
CA ALA A 57 -3.12 -6.62 12.46
C ALA A 57 -3.61 -6.04 11.12
N SER A 58 -3.46 -4.73 10.95
CA SER A 58 -3.63 -4.05 9.67
C SER A 58 -2.41 -4.24 8.77
N VAL A 59 -2.52 -3.91 7.48
CA VAL A 59 -1.37 -3.90 6.56
C VAL A 59 -0.26 -2.98 7.09
N GLU A 60 -0.65 -1.81 7.60
CA GLU A 60 0.22 -0.80 8.15
C GLU A 60 0.91 -1.28 9.44
N ASP A 61 0.18 -1.96 10.34
CA ASP A 61 0.75 -2.53 11.56
C ASP A 61 1.79 -3.62 11.24
N LEU A 62 1.49 -4.50 10.27
CA LEU A 62 2.40 -5.57 9.85
C LEU A 62 3.66 -5.00 9.20
N ALA A 63 3.50 -4.04 8.28
CA ALA A 63 4.61 -3.34 7.64
C ALA A 63 5.51 -2.66 8.69
N GLN A 64 4.91 -1.95 9.65
CA GLN A 64 5.66 -1.25 10.68
C GLN A 64 6.46 -2.20 11.58
N ARG A 65 5.90 -3.37 11.94
CA ARG A 65 6.59 -4.39 12.76
C ARG A 65 7.81 -4.97 12.06
N ILE A 66 7.81 -5.07 10.73
CA ILE A 66 8.96 -5.55 9.97
C ILE A 66 9.96 -4.44 9.64
N GLY A 67 9.63 -3.18 9.96
CA GLY A 67 10.48 -2.01 9.73
C GLY A 67 10.23 -1.33 8.38
N CYS A 68 9.02 -1.46 7.84
CA CYS A 68 8.64 -1.01 6.52
C CYS A 68 7.43 -0.07 6.57
N THR A 69 7.28 0.76 5.54
CA THR A 69 6.05 1.53 5.29
C THR A 69 5.41 0.98 4.03
N ALA A 70 4.20 0.44 4.14
CA ALA A 70 3.50 -0.13 3.00
C ALA A 70 2.80 0.96 2.16
N ASP A 71 3.00 0.90 0.85
CA ASP A 71 2.16 1.57 -0.13
C ASP A 71 0.93 0.71 -0.39
N ILE A 72 -0.27 1.23 -0.08
CA ILE A 72 -1.51 0.49 -0.24
C ILE A 72 -1.86 0.39 -1.73
N THR A 73 -1.83 -0.84 -2.25
CA THR A 73 -2.05 -1.16 -3.67
C THR A 73 -3.48 -1.62 -3.94
N ALA A 74 -4.17 -2.15 -2.92
CA ALA A 74 -5.59 -2.47 -2.99
C ALA A 74 -6.29 -2.24 -1.65
N ASP A 75 -7.51 -1.73 -1.69
CA ASP A 75 -8.38 -1.57 -0.54
C ASP A 75 -9.81 -1.85 -0.97
N THR A 76 -10.22 -3.11 -0.86
CA THR A 76 -11.52 -3.60 -1.31
C THR A 76 -12.29 -4.19 -0.15
N THR A 77 -13.54 -4.58 -0.39
CA THR A 77 -14.33 -5.32 0.61
C THR A 77 -13.77 -6.71 0.90
N ASP A 78 -12.95 -7.25 -0.01
CA ASP A 78 -12.47 -8.62 0.02
C ASP A 78 -11.08 -8.73 0.65
N LEU A 79 -10.25 -7.70 0.51
CA LEU A 79 -8.93 -7.60 1.13
C LEU A 79 -8.40 -6.16 1.11
N ARG A 80 -7.46 -5.89 2.02
CA ARG A 80 -6.57 -4.72 1.96
C ARG A 80 -5.15 -5.21 1.75
N GLN A 81 -4.45 -4.67 0.76
CA GLN A 81 -3.11 -5.06 0.38
C GLN A 81 -2.18 -3.86 0.25
N GLY A 82 -0.94 -4.04 0.67
CA GLY A 82 0.15 -3.11 0.40
C GLY A 82 1.40 -3.83 -0.07
N LEU A 83 2.27 -3.06 -0.70
CA LEU A 83 3.61 -3.45 -1.10
C LEU A 83 4.61 -2.60 -0.35
N CYS A 84 5.73 -3.18 0.03
CA CYS A 84 6.86 -2.42 0.52
C CYS A 84 8.18 -3.13 0.16
N THR A 85 9.30 -2.41 0.22
CA THR A 85 10.62 -2.98 -0.10
C THR A 85 11.46 -3.09 1.18
N LEU A 86 12.00 -4.29 1.44
CA LEU A 86 12.90 -4.57 2.55
C LEU A 86 14.28 -4.96 2.00
N GLY A 87 15.20 -4.00 1.95
CA GLY A 87 16.48 -4.21 1.27
C GLY A 87 16.26 -4.29 -0.24
N ASP A 88 16.61 -5.43 -0.85
CA ASP A 88 16.38 -5.71 -2.28
C ASP A 88 15.11 -6.56 -2.51
N ASP A 89 14.41 -6.98 -1.45
CA ASP A 89 13.22 -7.84 -1.55
C ASP A 89 11.93 -7.02 -1.53
N GLU A 90 11.02 -7.36 -2.46
CA GLU A 90 9.63 -6.92 -2.42
C GLU A 90 8.82 -7.77 -1.43
N VAL A 91 8.05 -7.11 -0.57
CA VAL A 91 7.21 -7.73 0.45
C VAL A 91 5.77 -7.28 0.23
N TRP A 92 4.92 -8.21 -0.18
CA TRP A 92 3.48 -7.97 -0.30
C TRP A 92 2.78 -8.37 1.00
N ILE A 93 1.91 -7.51 1.50
CA ILE A 93 1.18 -7.73 2.75
C ILE A 93 -0.30 -7.61 2.45
N ALA A 94 -1.06 -8.67 2.68
CA ALA A 94 -2.51 -8.70 2.53
C ALA A 94 -3.21 -9.01 3.86
N THR A 95 -4.31 -8.31 4.14
CA THR A 95 -5.19 -8.57 5.29
C THR A 95 -6.61 -8.82 4.82
N PHE A 96 -7.31 -9.71 5.51
CA PHE A 96 -8.58 -10.27 5.05
C PHE A 96 -9.72 -10.05 6.06
N PRO A 97 -10.96 -9.88 5.57
CA PRO A 97 -12.14 -9.71 6.40
C PRO A 97 -12.54 -11.02 7.12
N THR A 98 -12.19 -12.18 6.57
CA THR A 98 -12.49 -13.51 7.15
C THR A 98 -11.33 -14.49 6.94
N ALA A 99 -11.24 -15.52 7.79
CA ALA A 99 -10.26 -16.59 7.63
C ALA A 99 -10.50 -17.39 6.35
N GLY A 100 -11.77 -17.58 5.96
CA GLY A 100 -12.12 -18.24 4.69
C GLY A 100 -11.63 -17.46 3.47
N ALA A 101 -11.74 -16.13 3.48
CA ALA A 101 -11.22 -15.28 2.40
C ALA A 101 -9.70 -15.38 2.28
N GLN A 102 -8.99 -15.40 3.42
CA GLN A 102 -7.56 -15.64 3.46
C GLN A 102 -7.19 -17.01 2.88
N THR A 103 -7.80 -18.09 3.36
CA THR A 103 -7.50 -19.45 2.89
C THR A 103 -7.76 -19.60 1.39
N ALA A 104 -8.87 -19.06 0.90
CA ALA A 104 -9.19 -19.09 -0.53
C ALA A 104 -8.16 -18.31 -1.36
N TRP A 105 -7.73 -17.14 -0.87
CA TRP A 105 -6.71 -16.35 -1.54
C TRP A 105 -5.35 -17.06 -1.54
N THR A 106 -4.89 -17.57 -0.40
CA THR A 106 -3.58 -18.25 -0.27
C THR A 106 -3.53 -19.49 -1.15
N SER A 107 -4.57 -20.33 -1.17
CA SER A 107 -4.60 -21.54 -1.99
C SER A 107 -4.49 -21.26 -3.49
N GLY A 108 -5.07 -20.15 -3.97
CA GLY A 108 -4.91 -19.74 -5.36
C GLY A 108 -3.60 -18.99 -5.63
N ALA A 109 -3.01 -18.37 -4.59
CA ALA A 109 -1.75 -17.65 -4.71
C ALA A 109 -0.52 -18.57 -4.74
N GLU A 110 -0.53 -19.65 -3.95
CA GLU A 110 0.55 -20.64 -3.89
C GLU A 110 0.89 -21.23 -5.27
N GLU A 111 -0.10 -21.31 -6.17
CA GLU A 111 0.09 -21.67 -7.58
C GLU A 111 0.93 -20.67 -8.40
N TYR A 112 1.47 -19.59 -7.81
CA TYR A 112 2.40 -18.66 -8.48
C TYR A 112 3.84 -18.78 -7.94
N GLY A 113 4.08 -19.66 -6.96
CA GLY A 113 5.39 -19.85 -6.34
C GLY A 113 5.72 -18.81 -5.25
N GLY A 114 6.94 -18.90 -4.71
CA GLY A 114 7.46 -18.05 -3.63
C GLY A 114 7.09 -18.52 -2.22
N SER A 115 7.44 -17.72 -1.21
CA SER A 115 7.12 -18.01 0.20
C SER A 115 5.93 -17.20 0.68
N TYR A 116 5.10 -17.81 1.53
CA TYR A 116 3.90 -17.24 2.13
C TYR A 116 3.98 -17.37 3.65
N LEU A 117 4.02 -16.25 4.36
CA LEU A 117 3.90 -16.22 5.81
C LEU A 117 2.44 -15.95 6.20
N VAL A 118 1.77 -16.95 6.76
CA VAL A 118 0.33 -16.95 7.02
C VAL A 118 0.04 -16.80 8.51
N GLY A 119 -0.74 -15.79 8.91
CA GLY A 119 -1.22 -15.61 10.28
C GLY A 119 -2.74 -15.50 10.40
N ASP A 120 -3.28 -14.88 11.47
CA ASP A 120 -4.73 -14.73 11.65
C ASP A 120 -5.32 -13.67 10.69
N ARG A 121 -5.83 -14.14 9.54
CA ARG A 121 -6.42 -13.33 8.46
C ARG A 121 -5.46 -12.30 7.85
N TRP A 122 -4.19 -12.64 7.76
CA TRP A 122 -3.18 -11.89 7.02
C TRP A 122 -2.15 -12.80 6.38
N VAL A 123 -1.61 -12.40 5.25
CA VAL A 123 -0.56 -13.12 4.51
C VAL A 123 0.52 -12.14 4.12
N VAL A 124 1.78 -12.54 4.26
CA VAL A 124 2.92 -11.83 3.66
C VAL A 124 3.52 -12.71 2.59
N VAL A 125 3.71 -12.18 1.38
CA VAL A 125 4.40 -12.85 0.26
C VAL A 125 5.78 -12.24 0.11
N LEU A 126 6.79 -13.09 0.00
CA LEU A 126 8.19 -12.72 0.11
C LEU A 126 9.10 -13.81 -0.49
N SER A 127 10.38 -13.49 -0.63
CA SER A 127 11.42 -14.45 -0.98
C SER A 127 11.66 -15.45 0.17
N ASP A 128 12.13 -16.65 -0.18
CA ASP A 128 12.46 -17.69 0.80
C ASP A 128 13.56 -17.23 1.77
N THR A 129 14.50 -16.41 1.30
CA THR A 129 15.59 -15.86 2.12
C THR A 129 15.12 -14.93 3.22
N THR A 130 13.94 -14.31 3.05
CA THR A 130 13.38 -13.33 3.99
C THR A 130 12.26 -13.93 4.85
N ALA A 131 11.76 -15.12 4.51
CA ALA A 131 10.69 -15.82 5.20
C ALA A 131 10.96 -16.05 6.70
N ASP A 132 12.10 -16.65 7.03
CA ASP A 132 12.47 -16.96 8.43
C ASP A 132 12.63 -15.69 9.28
N LEU A 133 13.20 -14.64 8.70
CA LEU A 133 13.39 -13.36 9.38
C LEU A 133 12.04 -12.71 9.72
N LEU A 134 11.09 -12.75 8.80
CA LEU A 134 9.76 -12.19 9.00
C LEU A 134 8.91 -13.06 9.92
N HIS A 135 9.04 -14.38 9.85
CA HIS A 135 8.45 -15.32 10.82
C HIS A 135 8.89 -15.01 12.26
N ALA A 136 10.19 -14.77 12.48
CA ALA A 136 10.69 -14.42 13.82
C ALA A 136 10.10 -13.11 14.37
N LYS A 137 9.70 -12.16 13.51
CA LYS A 137 9.11 -10.87 13.90
C LYS A 137 7.59 -10.93 14.06
N LEU A 138 6.91 -11.65 13.18
CA LEU A 138 5.45 -11.63 13.05
C LEU A 138 4.77 -12.89 13.61
N GLY A 139 5.52 -13.98 13.77
CA GLY A 139 4.96 -15.32 13.95
C GLY A 139 4.37 -15.85 12.65
N GLY A 140 3.26 -16.59 12.74
CA GLY A 140 2.61 -17.21 11.58
C GLY A 140 3.26 -18.53 11.16
N VAL A 141 2.80 -19.10 10.06
CA VAL A 141 3.31 -20.35 9.48
C VAL A 141 3.82 -20.03 8.08
N ILE A 142 5.04 -20.46 7.76
CA ILE A 142 5.59 -20.36 6.40
C ILE A 142 5.02 -21.52 5.59
N THR A 143 4.41 -21.22 4.44
CA THR A 143 4.03 -22.17 3.39
C THR A 143 4.74 -21.79 2.09
N GLY A 144 5.12 -22.79 1.29
CA GLY A 144 5.75 -22.58 -0.01
C GLY A 144 4.72 -22.68 -1.12
N GLY A 145 4.82 -21.81 -2.12
CA GLY A 145 4.13 -21.98 -3.39
C GLY A 145 4.81 -23.03 -4.26
N ASP A 146 4.09 -23.57 -5.24
CA ASP A 146 4.64 -24.56 -6.17
C ASP A 146 5.76 -23.93 -7.02
N ASP A 147 6.88 -24.64 -7.15
CA ASP A 147 7.98 -24.24 -8.03
C ASP A 147 7.58 -24.41 -9.50
N HIS A 148 7.36 -23.31 -10.23
CA HIS A 148 7.10 -23.31 -11.68
C HIS A 148 8.32 -23.63 -12.55
N THR A 149 9.38 -24.19 -11.96
CA THR A 149 10.53 -24.65 -12.73
C THR A 149 10.15 -25.93 -13.46
N GLY A 150 9.53 -25.75 -14.63
CA GLY A 150 9.00 -26.82 -15.47
C GLY A 150 10.00 -27.96 -15.61
N HIS A 151 9.59 -29.14 -15.15
CA HIS A 151 10.25 -30.38 -15.53
C HIS A 151 10.12 -30.50 -17.05
N ALA A 152 11.24 -30.24 -17.75
CA ALA A 152 11.42 -30.68 -19.12
C ALA A 152 11.31 -32.22 -19.11
N GLY A 153 10.10 -32.71 -19.36
CA GLY A 153 9.89 -34.10 -19.70
C GLY A 153 10.69 -34.38 -20.96
N HIS A 154 11.75 -35.17 -20.81
CA HIS A 154 12.48 -35.78 -21.91
C HIS A 154 11.52 -36.74 -22.62
N GLY A 155 10.75 -36.21 -23.56
CA GLY A 155 9.96 -36.99 -24.50
C GLY A 155 10.86 -37.38 -25.65
N ASP A 156 11.53 -38.51 -25.52
CA ASP A 156 12.22 -39.16 -26.62
C ASP A 156 11.15 -39.60 -27.65
N HIS A 157 10.89 -38.77 -28.66
CA HIS A 157 10.10 -39.16 -29.82
C HIS A 157 10.96 -40.02 -30.74
N ALA A 158 10.97 -41.32 -30.48
CA ALA A 158 11.21 -42.33 -31.49
C ALA A 158 9.85 -42.88 -31.90
N ASP A 159 9.28 -42.40 -33.01
CA ASP A 159 8.20 -43.12 -33.68
C ASP A 159 8.38 -43.07 -35.20
N ASP A 160 8.55 -44.30 -35.68
CA ASP A 160 8.71 -44.82 -37.02
C ASP A 160 7.49 -44.54 -37.90
N THR A 161 7.66 -43.72 -38.95
CA THR A 161 6.65 -43.53 -39.99
C THR A 161 6.64 -44.70 -40.98
N GLY A 162 5.94 -45.78 -40.63
CA GLY A 162 5.44 -46.77 -41.58
C GLY A 162 3.96 -46.52 -41.87
N HIS A 163 3.63 -45.91 -43.01
CA HIS A 163 2.25 -45.75 -43.48
C HIS A 163 2.04 -46.54 -44.78
N ASP A 164 1.23 -47.59 -44.71
CA ASP A 164 0.57 -48.20 -45.88
C ASP A 164 -0.86 -48.60 -45.49
N PRO A 165 -1.86 -48.07 -46.20
CA PRO A 165 -3.04 -48.88 -46.47
C PRO A 165 -3.43 -48.82 -47.95
N SER A 166 -2.84 -49.71 -48.75
CA SER A 166 -3.32 -50.05 -50.07
C SER A 166 -4.21 -51.30 -50.03
N GLY A 167 -5.53 -51.07 -50.12
CA GLY A 167 -6.36 -51.77 -51.11
C GLY A 167 -7.07 -53.08 -50.73
N ALA A 168 -8.40 -52.95 -50.69
CA ALA A 168 -9.39 -53.72 -51.46
C ALA A 168 -9.65 -55.22 -51.15
N GLY A 169 -10.95 -55.55 -51.09
CA GLY A 169 -11.48 -56.88 -51.40
C GLY A 169 -12.52 -57.39 -50.44
#